data_AF-A0A7S3T502-F1
#
_entry.id   AF-A0A7S3T502-F1
#
_cell.length_a   1.000
_cell.length_b   1.000
_cell.length_c   1.000
_cell.angle_alpha   90.00
_cell.angle_beta   90.00
_cell.angle_gamma   90.00
#
_symmetry.space_group_name_H-M   'P 1'
#
loop_
_entity.id
_entity.type
_entity.pdbx_description
1 polymer ?
#
loop_
_entity_poly.entity_id
_entity_poly.type
_entity_poly.pdbx_seq_one_letter_code
_entity_poly.pdbx_strand_id
1 'polypeptide(L)'
;MAAEASDILCTAARALPGEPALQGPSPLLLLVRTPRLWYLALDVTVSRQRSEAEEAWRLRPYSFCSATDLRLARLAVSLAAAHRAAGDNGALLDPCCGSGGILFAARLAGLRAVGLDRNPTAVEGATANMAAVDALLDGSNGSGGGGGGCGGGGQAG
;
A
#
# COMPACT_ATOMS: atom_id res chain seq x y z
N MET A 1 -2.72 24.23 20.97
CA MET A 1 -1.97 23.58 19.88
C MET A 1 -2.51 23.93 18.50
N ALA A 2 -3.80 23.74 18.18
CA ALA A 2 -4.32 24.05 16.83
C ALA A 2 -4.22 25.55 16.44
N ALA A 3 -4.52 26.47 17.38
CA ALA A 3 -4.39 27.91 17.15
C ALA A 3 -2.94 28.34 16.86
N GLU A 4 -1.97 27.83 17.64
CA GLU A 4 -0.54 28.11 17.46
C GLU A 4 -0.01 27.60 16.10
N ALA A 5 -0.44 26.40 15.69
CA ALA A 5 -0.07 25.85 14.38
C ALA A 5 -0.63 26.70 13.23
N SER A 6 -1.87 27.17 13.36
CA SER A 6 -2.52 28.03 12.36
C SER A 6 -1.79 29.38 12.22
N ASP A 7 -1.39 30.00 13.32
CA ASP A 7 -0.69 31.29 13.30
C ASP A 7 0.70 31.16 12.65
N ILE A 8 1.41 30.08 12.96
CA ILE A 8 2.69 29.76 12.34
C ILE A 8 2.54 29.56 10.83
N LEU A 9 1.53 28.79 10.40
CA LEU A 9 1.27 28.55 8.98
C LEU A 9 0.92 29.84 8.24
N CYS A 10 0.03 30.66 8.79
CA CYS A 10 -0.33 31.96 8.22
C CYS A 10 0.87 32.91 8.12
N THR A 11 1.74 32.92 9.13
CA THR A 11 2.95 33.76 9.14
C THR A 11 3.93 33.32 8.05
N ALA A 12 4.18 32.01 7.93
CA ALA A 12 5.03 31.47 6.89
C ALA A 12 4.44 31.71 5.49
N ALA A 13 3.13 31.51 5.32
CA ALA A 13 2.44 31.72 4.05
C ALA A 13 2.54 33.16 3.55
N ARG A 14 2.45 34.16 4.43
CA ARG A 14 2.61 35.59 4.07
C ARG A 14 4.00 35.95 3.55
N ALA A 15 5.02 35.18 3.89
CA ALA A 15 6.37 35.40 3.42
C ALA A 15 6.64 34.78 2.04
N LEU A 16 5.70 33.98 1.51
CA LEU A 16 5.82 33.33 0.21
C LEU A 16 5.21 34.19 -0.90
N PRO A 17 5.83 34.22 -2.10
CA PRO A 17 5.23 34.86 -3.26
C PRO A 17 4.09 34.00 -3.83
N GLY A 18 3.08 34.66 -4.41
CA GLY A 18 1.95 34.01 -5.07
C GLY A 18 0.64 34.11 -4.30
N GLU A 19 -0.41 33.53 -4.87
CA GLU A 19 -1.76 33.55 -4.30
C GLU A 19 -2.06 32.25 -3.54
N PRO A 20 -2.65 32.32 -2.33
CA PRO A 20 -3.00 31.15 -1.57
C PRO A 20 -4.14 30.37 -2.25
N ALA A 21 -3.81 29.22 -2.82
CA ALA A 21 -4.77 28.26 -3.34
C ALA A 21 -5.13 27.25 -2.23
N LEU A 22 -6.12 27.57 -1.40
CA LEU A 22 -6.62 26.67 -0.35
C LEU A 22 -7.54 25.56 -0.88
N GLN A 23 -7.94 25.65 -2.15
CA GLN A 23 -8.89 24.77 -2.80
C GLN A 23 -8.32 24.33 -4.17
N GLY A 24 -8.55 23.06 -4.53
CA GLY A 24 -8.12 22.49 -5.79
C GLY A 24 -6.81 21.69 -5.73
N PRO A 25 -6.37 21.11 -6.86
CA PRO A 25 -5.23 20.18 -6.92
C PRO A 25 -3.88 20.90 -7.01
N SER A 26 -3.66 21.95 -6.22
CA SER A 26 -2.35 22.61 -6.14
C SER A 26 -1.37 21.77 -5.30
N PRO A 27 -0.06 21.74 -5.65
CA PRO A 27 0.93 21.10 -4.81
C PRO A 27 0.88 21.72 -3.40
N LEU A 28 0.70 20.88 -2.39
CA LEU A 28 0.55 21.35 -1.02
C LEU A 28 1.93 21.69 -0.46
N LEU A 29 2.13 22.91 0.02
CA LEU A 29 3.36 23.24 0.73
C LEU A 29 3.26 22.75 2.18
N LEU A 30 4.16 21.85 2.58
CA LEU A 30 4.25 21.31 3.92
C LEU A 30 5.29 22.09 4.73
N LEU A 31 4.86 22.63 5.86
CA LEU A 31 5.75 23.17 6.89
C LEU A 31 5.77 22.22 8.08
N VAL A 32 6.92 21.62 8.35
CA VAL A 32 7.12 20.73 9.49
C VAL A 32 8.06 21.39 10.49
N ARG A 33 7.53 21.68 11.68
CA ARG A 33 8.29 22.18 12.81
C ARG A 33 8.70 21.02 13.72
N THR A 34 10.00 20.91 13.97
CA THR A 34 10.56 20.07 15.04
C THR A 34 11.15 20.96 16.14
N PRO A 35 11.53 20.42 17.31
CA PRO A 35 12.17 21.23 18.36
C PRO A 35 13.50 21.90 17.93
N ARG A 36 14.15 21.41 16.86
CA ARG A 36 15.49 21.87 16.45
C ARG A 36 15.53 22.51 15.07
N LEU A 37 14.63 22.12 14.17
CA LEU A 37 14.67 22.47 12.75
C LEU A 37 13.27 22.71 12.21
N TRP A 38 13.21 23.52 11.15
CA TRP A 38 12.04 23.76 10.34
C TRP A 38 12.29 23.23 8.94
N TYR A 39 11.34 22.45 8.43
CA TYR A 39 11.39 21.92 7.07
C TYR A 39 10.27 22.54 6.25
N LEU A 40 10.62 23.10 5.10
CA LEU A 40 9.67 23.52 4.09
C LEU A 40 9.80 22.58 2.89
N ALA A 41 8.70 21.90 2.55
CA ALA A 41 8.69 20.92 1.47
C ALA A 41 7.48 21.15 0.57
N LEU A 42 7.63 20.82 -0.71
CA LEU A 42 6.52 20.66 -1.62
C LEU A 42 6.02 19.23 -1.51
N ASP A 43 4.75 19.06 -1.17
CA ASP A 43 4.06 17.79 -1.31
C ASP A 43 3.83 17.53 -2.79
N VAL A 44 4.77 16.82 -3.40
CA VAL A 44 4.65 16.30 -4.76
C VAL A 44 3.80 15.02 -4.80
N THR A 45 3.38 14.50 -3.66
CA THR A 45 2.49 13.33 -3.58
C THR A 45 1.04 13.77 -3.68
N VAL A 46 0.65 14.28 -4.85
CA VAL A 46 -0.75 14.35 -5.24
C VAL A 46 -1.23 12.92 -5.55
N SER A 47 -1.45 12.15 -4.49
CA SER A 47 -2.42 11.07 -4.40
C SER A 47 -2.44 10.56 -2.96
N ARG A 48 -3.18 11.25 -2.10
CA ARG A 48 -3.79 10.62 -0.91
C ARG A 48 -5.02 9.79 -1.29
N GLN A 49 -5.27 9.59 -2.59
CA GLN A 49 -6.34 8.72 -3.02
C GLN A 49 -5.87 7.30 -2.72
N ARG A 50 -6.49 6.72 -1.68
CA ARG A 50 -6.46 5.27 -1.46
C ARG A 50 -6.79 4.61 -2.79
N SER A 51 -6.00 3.61 -3.17
CA SER A 51 -6.35 2.82 -4.34
C SER A 51 -7.70 2.16 -4.13
N GLU A 52 -8.41 1.83 -5.21
CA GLU A 52 -9.67 1.07 -5.14
C GLU A 52 -9.49 -0.22 -4.35
N ALA A 53 -8.31 -0.86 -4.48
CA ALA A 53 -7.94 -2.03 -3.69
C ALA A 53 -7.81 -1.74 -2.18
N GLU A 54 -7.23 -0.59 -1.79
CA GLU A 54 -7.15 -0.19 -0.37
C GLU A 54 -8.55 0.12 0.22
N GLU A 55 -9.47 0.68 -0.57
CA GLU A 55 -10.85 0.88 -0.13
C GLU A 55 -11.61 -0.45 -0.03
N ALA A 56 -11.46 -1.34 -1.02
CA ALA A 56 -12.01 -2.69 -0.98
C ALA A 56 -11.51 -3.48 0.24
N TRP A 57 -10.22 -3.36 0.57
CA TRP A 57 -9.65 -3.96 1.78
C TRP A 57 -10.26 -3.40 3.08
N ARG A 58 -10.61 -2.12 3.09
CA ARG A 58 -11.29 -1.51 4.25
C ARG A 58 -12.69 -2.10 4.44
N LEU A 59 -13.37 -2.41 3.35
CA LEU A 59 -14.69 -3.03 3.29
C LEU A 59 -14.64 -4.56 3.20
N ARG A 60 -13.48 -5.16 3.49
CA ARG A 60 -13.25 -6.59 3.29
C ARG A 60 -14.30 -7.44 4.03
N PRO A 61 -14.76 -8.57 3.43
CA PRO A 61 -15.83 -9.40 3.99
C PRO A 61 -15.55 -9.95 5.39
N TYR A 62 -14.27 -10.17 5.71
CA TYR A 62 -13.86 -10.75 6.99
C TYR A 62 -12.89 -9.83 7.74
N SER A 63 -13.30 -9.41 8.93
CA SER A 63 -12.44 -8.66 9.86
C SER A 63 -12.27 -9.42 11.16
N PHE A 64 -11.07 -9.33 11.74
CA PHE A 64 -10.73 -9.95 13.01
C PHE A 64 -10.15 -8.88 13.94
N CYS A 65 -10.52 -8.91 15.23
CA CYS A 65 -10.23 -7.80 16.16
C CYS A 65 -8.73 -7.54 16.38
N SER A 66 -7.87 -8.52 16.13
CA SER A 66 -6.41 -8.38 16.24
C SER A 66 -5.70 -8.30 14.89
N ALA A 67 -6.42 -7.94 13.81
CA ALA A 67 -5.81 -7.77 12.50
C ALA A 67 -4.75 -6.67 12.53
N THR A 68 -3.58 -6.95 11.95
CA THR A 68 -2.48 -5.99 11.82
C THR A 68 -2.92 -4.78 11.01
N ASP A 69 -2.57 -3.58 11.48
CA ASP A 69 -2.79 -2.34 10.72
C ASP A 69 -2.06 -2.40 9.37
N LEU A 70 -2.71 -1.91 8.32
CA LEU A 70 -2.18 -2.01 6.96
C LEU A 70 -0.84 -1.27 6.79
N ARG A 71 -0.59 -0.19 7.53
CA ARG A 71 0.70 0.51 7.49
C ARG A 71 1.80 -0.35 8.07
N LEU A 72 1.53 -1.04 9.18
CA LEU A 72 2.49 -1.95 9.79
C LEU A 72 2.75 -3.17 8.91
N ALA A 73 1.70 -3.71 8.27
CA ALA A 73 1.85 -4.78 7.29
C ALA A 73 2.73 -4.36 6.10
N ARG A 74 2.51 -3.17 5.54
CA ARG A 74 3.35 -2.61 4.46
C ARG A 74 4.79 -2.41 4.88
N LEU A 75 5.02 -1.94 6.11
CA LEU A 75 6.38 -1.82 6.66
C LEU A 75 7.06 -3.20 6.73
N ALA A 76 6.39 -4.19 7.30
CA ALA A 76 6.94 -5.55 7.43
C ALA A 76 7.28 -6.15 6.06
N VAL A 77 6.38 -6.03 5.08
CA VAL A 77 6.59 -6.48 3.70
C VAL A 77 7.77 -5.75 3.05
N SER A 78 7.86 -4.43 3.22
CA SER A 78 8.95 -3.64 2.63
C SER A 78 10.31 -4.04 3.19
N LEU A 79 10.39 -4.27 4.50
CA LEU A 79 11.62 -4.73 5.16
C LEU A 79 12.02 -6.13 4.68
N ALA A 80 11.05 -7.05 4.57
CA ALA A 80 11.28 -8.40 4.08
C ALA A 80 11.73 -8.40 2.61
N ALA A 81 11.13 -7.55 1.78
CA ALA A 81 11.50 -7.38 0.38
C ALA A 81 12.92 -6.81 0.22
N ALA A 82 13.29 -5.84 1.06
CA ALA A 82 14.62 -5.22 1.02
C ALA A 82 15.76 -6.21 1.36
N HIS A 83 15.47 -7.29 2.09
CA HIS A 83 16.45 -8.31 2.48
C HIS A 83 16.49 -9.50 1.52
N ARG A 84 15.71 -9.50 0.44
CA ARG A 84 15.81 -10.54 -0.59
C ARG A 84 17.11 -10.43 -1.37
N ALA A 85 17.74 -11.57 -1.63
CA ALA A 85 18.84 -11.65 -2.57
C ALA A 85 18.34 -11.30 -3.99
N ALA A 86 19.16 -10.60 -4.77
CA ALA A 86 18.84 -10.30 -6.16
C ALA A 86 18.59 -11.61 -6.94
N GLY A 87 17.44 -11.72 -7.60
CA GLY A 87 17.03 -12.93 -8.33
C GLY A 87 16.27 -13.96 -7.48
N ASP A 88 16.02 -13.71 -6.19
CA ASP A 88 15.12 -14.54 -5.39
C ASP A 88 13.66 -14.32 -5.81
N ASN A 89 13.11 -15.33 -6.50
CA ASN A 89 11.71 -15.35 -6.91
C ASN A 89 10.79 -15.98 -5.86
N GLY A 90 11.26 -16.26 -4.64
CA GLY A 90 10.50 -16.90 -3.57
C GLY A 90 9.21 -16.16 -3.19
N ALA A 91 8.35 -16.83 -2.42
CA ALA A 91 7.16 -16.22 -1.83
C ALA A 91 7.44 -15.75 -0.39
N LEU A 92 6.83 -14.65 0.04
CA LEU A 92 6.77 -14.28 1.46
C LEU A 92 5.88 -15.29 2.19
N LEU A 93 6.32 -15.81 3.34
CA LEU A 93 5.51 -16.69 4.17
C LEU A 93 5.01 -15.91 5.40
N ASP A 94 3.70 -15.88 5.58
CA ASP A 94 3.05 -15.42 6.81
C ASP A 94 2.45 -16.63 7.54
N PRO A 95 3.10 -17.14 8.59
CA PRO A 95 2.70 -18.38 9.26
C PRO A 95 1.48 -18.21 10.19
N CYS A 96 1.02 -16.98 10.43
CA CYS A 96 -0.13 -16.66 11.27
C CYS A 96 -0.95 -15.53 10.62
N CYS A 97 -1.45 -15.78 9.42
CA CYS A 97 -1.95 -14.74 8.54
C CYS A 97 -3.25 -14.07 9.00
N GLY A 98 -4.01 -14.72 9.90
CA GLY A 98 -5.24 -14.19 10.44
C GLY A 98 -6.22 -13.77 9.33
N SER A 99 -6.50 -12.46 9.23
CA SER A 99 -7.38 -11.91 8.18
C SER A 99 -6.67 -11.56 6.86
N GLY A 100 -5.36 -11.78 6.76
CA GLY A 100 -4.59 -11.63 5.52
C GLY A 100 -3.91 -10.28 5.29
N GLY A 101 -3.76 -9.42 6.32
CA GLY A 101 -3.21 -8.06 6.15
C GLY A 101 -1.82 -7.99 5.52
N ILE A 102 -0.92 -8.90 5.91
CA ILE A 102 0.43 -9.00 5.31
C ILE A 102 0.34 -9.53 3.88
N LEU A 103 -0.55 -10.49 3.60
CA LEU A 103 -0.75 -11.02 2.25
C LEU A 103 -1.23 -9.92 1.29
N PHE A 104 -2.19 -9.10 1.72
CA PHE A 104 -2.65 -7.96 0.94
C PHE A 104 -1.56 -6.92 0.72
N ALA A 105 -0.79 -6.58 1.75
CA ALA A 105 0.34 -5.67 1.61
C ALA A 105 1.42 -6.20 0.64
N ALA A 106 1.70 -7.51 0.68
CA ALA A 106 2.60 -8.17 -0.26
C ALA A 106 2.05 -8.10 -1.69
N ARG A 107 0.74 -8.32 -1.86
CA ARG A 107 0.08 -8.21 -3.17
C ARG A 107 0.14 -6.79 -3.74
N LEU A 108 -0.09 -5.76 -2.93
CA LEU A 108 0.08 -4.36 -3.32
C LEU A 108 1.53 -4.03 -3.74
N ALA A 109 2.51 -4.73 -3.16
CA ALA A 109 3.92 -4.60 -3.52
C ALA A 109 4.32 -5.46 -4.73
N GLY A 110 3.38 -6.17 -5.36
CA GLY A 110 3.65 -7.07 -6.49
C GLY A 110 4.41 -8.34 -6.10
N LEU A 111 4.41 -8.71 -4.81
CA LEU A 111 5.14 -9.86 -4.29
C LEU A 111 4.23 -11.09 -4.16
N ARG A 112 4.79 -12.27 -4.45
CA ARG A 112 4.13 -13.54 -4.12
C ARG A 112 4.15 -13.73 -2.61
N ALA A 113 3.03 -14.15 -2.03
CA ALA A 113 2.93 -14.48 -0.61
C ALA A 113 2.06 -15.71 -0.38
N VAL A 114 2.35 -16.45 0.69
CA VAL A 114 1.61 -17.61 1.16
C VAL A 114 1.28 -17.39 2.63
N GLY A 115 0.01 -17.56 2.98
CA GLY A 115 -0.48 -17.45 4.35
C GLY A 115 -0.85 -18.81 4.93
N LEU A 116 -0.53 -19.01 6.20
CA LEU A 116 -0.98 -20.13 7.01
C LEU A 116 -1.63 -19.58 8.27
N ASP A 117 -2.64 -20.26 8.78
CA ASP A 117 -3.17 -20.00 10.12
C ASP A 117 -3.67 -21.31 10.72
N ARG A 118 -3.59 -21.43 12.04
CA ARG A 118 -4.13 -22.60 12.75
C ARG A 118 -5.66 -22.59 12.76
N ASN A 119 -6.28 -21.41 12.68
CA ASN A 119 -7.72 -21.28 12.66
C ASN A 119 -8.25 -21.39 11.21
N PRO A 120 -8.99 -22.46 10.86
CA PRO A 120 -9.51 -22.63 9.50
C PRO A 120 -10.45 -21.48 9.09
N THR A 121 -11.24 -20.93 10.02
CA THR A 121 -12.11 -19.77 9.73
C THR A 121 -11.30 -18.52 9.38
N ALA A 122 -10.11 -18.34 9.96
CA ALA A 122 -9.22 -17.23 9.60
C ALA A 122 -8.66 -17.42 8.19
N VAL A 123 -8.27 -18.66 7.83
CA VAL A 123 -7.81 -19.00 6.47
C VAL A 123 -8.91 -18.75 5.43
N GLU A 124 -10.13 -19.20 5.70
CA GLU A 124 -11.30 -18.94 4.85
C GLU A 124 -11.57 -17.43 4.70
N GLY A 125 -11.55 -16.70 5.81
CA GLY A 125 -11.73 -15.25 5.84
C GLY A 125 -10.65 -14.49 5.08
N ALA A 126 -9.38 -14.84 5.26
CA ALA A 126 -8.26 -14.30 4.50
C ALA A 126 -8.40 -14.60 3.01
N THR A 127 -8.82 -15.82 2.65
CA THR A 127 -9.05 -16.21 1.24
C THR A 127 -10.15 -15.36 0.60
N ALA A 128 -11.27 -15.16 1.30
CA ALA A 128 -12.36 -14.30 0.83
C ALA A 128 -11.93 -12.83 0.70
N ASN A 129 -11.12 -12.33 1.64
CA ASN A 129 -10.56 -10.99 1.58
C ASN A 129 -9.64 -10.81 0.37
N MET A 130 -8.76 -11.78 0.09
CA MET A 130 -7.86 -11.75 -1.06
C MET A 130 -8.64 -11.80 -2.39
N ALA A 131 -9.65 -12.67 -2.50
CA ALA A 131 -10.48 -12.75 -3.69
C ALA A 131 -11.19 -11.42 -4.02
N ALA A 132 -11.64 -10.67 -3.00
CA ALA A 132 -12.28 -9.37 -3.18
C ALA A 132 -11.34 -8.31 -3.75
N VAL A 133 -10.03 -8.39 -3.47
CA VAL A 133 -9.03 -7.42 -3.93
C VAL A 133 -8.29 -7.87 -5.19
N ASP A 134 -8.08 -9.17 -5.39
CA ASP A 134 -7.40 -9.69 -6.58
C ASP A 134 -8.15 -9.32 -7.87
N ALA A 135 -9.48 -9.34 -7.86
CA ALA A 135 -10.29 -8.88 -8.99
C ALA A 135 -9.99 -7.44 -9.42
N LEU A 136 -9.60 -6.56 -8.48
CA LEU A 136 -9.24 -5.17 -8.75
C LEU A 136 -7.77 -5.01 -9.16
N LEU A 137 -6.89 -5.79 -8.53
CA LEU A 137 -5.45 -5.72 -8.77
C LEU A 137 -5.03 -6.39 -10.09
N ASP A 138 -5.71 -7.44 -10.53
CA ASP A 138 -5.44 -8.07 -11.82
C ASP A 138 -5.97 -7.25 -13.01
N GLY A 139 -7.07 -6.50 -12.82
CA GLY A 139 -7.62 -5.60 -13.85
C GLY A 139 -6.74 -4.37 -14.14
N SER A 140 -5.93 -3.93 -13.17
CA SER A 140 -5.03 -2.77 -13.30
C SER A 140 -3.68 -3.10 -13.96
N ASN A 141 -3.28 -4.38 -13.99
CA ASN A 141 -2.04 -4.84 -14.63
C ASN A 141 -2.19 -5.13 -16.14
N GLY A 142 -3.37 -4.89 -16.73
CA GLY A 142 -3.69 -5.17 -18.14
C GLY A 142 -3.11 -4.23 -19.19
N SER A 143 -2.13 -3.36 -18.87
CA SER A 143 -1.58 -2.38 -19.82
C SER A 143 -0.05 -2.41 -20.02
N GLY A 144 0.63 -3.49 -19.64
CA GLY A 144 2.07 -3.61 -19.95
C GLY A 144 2.62 -5.03 -19.83
N GLY A 145 2.84 -5.68 -20.98
CA GLY A 145 3.69 -6.87 -21.06
C GLY A 145 3.15 -8.01 -21.92
N GLY A 146 2.89 -7.73 -23.21
CA GLY A 146 2.80 -8.78 -24.21
C GLY A 146 4.19 -9.32 -24.58
N GLY A 147 4.26 -10.62 -24.84
CA GLY A 147 5.38 -11.31 -25.48
C GLY A 147 6.04 -12.35 -24.56
N GLY A 148 6.02 -13.64 -24.84
CA GLY A 148 5.55 -14.38 -26.01
C GLY A 148 5.53 -15.87 -25.69
N GLY A 149 4.60 -16.58 -26.32
CA GLY A 149 4.53 -18.03 -26.24
C GLY A 149 5.70 -18.70 -26.95
N CYS A 150 6.10 -19.85 -26.43
CA CYS A 150 6.65 -20.93 -27.22
C CYS A 150 5.94 -22.21 -26.76
N GLY A 151 4.89 -22.60 -27.47
CA GLY A 151 4.37 -23.96 -27.39
C GLY A 151 5.37 -24.89 -28.07
N GLY A 152 5.95 -25.80 -27.30
CA GLY A 152 6.68 -26.95 -27.82
C GLY A 152 5.78 -28.17 -27.71
N GLY A 153 5.19 -28.56 -28.84
CA GLY A 153 4.38 -29.78 -28.95
C GLY A 153 5.20 -31.03 -28.67
N GLY A 154 4.53 -32.02 -28.10
CA GLY A 154 5.04 -33.38 -27.93
C GLY A 154 3.86 -34.34 -27.82
N GLN A 155 3.32 -34.74 -28.96
CA GLN A 155 2.57 -36.00 -29.09
C GLN A 155 3.33 -36.94 -30.04
N ALA A 156 3.13 -38.22 -29.75
CA ALA A 156 3.39 -39.42 -30.56
C ALA A 156 4.79 -40.05 -30.44
N GLY A 157 4.78 -41.28 -29.91
CA GLY A 157 5.89 -42.20 -29.75
C GLY A 157 5.55 -43.22 -28.67
#